data_AF-V2UFH2-F1
#
_entry.id   AF-V2UFH2-F1
#
_cell.length_a   1.000
_cell.length_b   1.000
_cell.length_c   1.000
_cell.angle_alpha   90.00
_cell.angle_beta   90.00
_cell.angle_gamma   90.00
#
_symmetry.space_group_name_H-M   'P 1'
#
loop_
_entity.id
_entity.type
_entity.pdbx_description
1 polymer ?
#
loop_
_entity_poly.entity_id
_entity_poly.type
_entity_poly.pdbx_seq_one_letter_code
_entity_poly.pdbx_strand_id
1 'polypeptide(L)'
;MIGVGIGAAIHNWIPEQWITALLGQEHWYSVLIATIVGMPMYADIFGTLPIAEALVTKGVGLGTVLAFMMAVTALSLPSLILLKQVVKTRLLSLFVGIVFVGILIVGYSLNTLGYWFL
;
A
#
# COMPACT_ATOMS: atom_id res chain seq x y z
N MET A 1 5.55 22.46 0.72
CA MET A 1 5.75 22.33 -0.75
C MET A 1 7.09 21.70 -1.15
N ILE A 2 8.12 21.72 -0.29
CA ILE A 2 9.42 21.05 -0.55
C ILE A 2 9.30 19.51 -0.49
N GLY A 3 8.42 18.97 0.38
CA GLY A 3 8.17 17.52 0.46
C GLY A 3 7.55 16.90 -0.79
N VAL A 4 6.77 17.66 -1.55
CA VAL A 4 6.17 17.21 -2.83
C VAL A 4 7.22 17.15 -3.95
N GLY A 5 8.21 18.05 -3.93
CA GLY A 5 9.32 18.06 -4.88
C GLY A 5 10.28 16.87 -4.72
N ILE A 6 10.51 16.41 -3.48
CA ILE A 6 11.32 15.22 -3.20
C ILE A 6 10.53 13.94 -3.55
N GLY A 7 9.22 13.92 -3.29
CA GLY A 7 8.33 12.84 -3.73
C GLY A 7 8.30 12.68 -5.26
N ALA A 8 8.34 13.78 -6.02
CA ALA A 8 8.41 13.77 -7.48
C ALA A 8 9.76 13.29 -8.03
N ALA A 9 10.87 13.51 -7.31
CA ALA A 9 12.19 12.98 -7.69
C ALA A 9 12.30 11.45 -7.48
N ILE A 10 11.54 10.89 -6.54
CA ILE A 10 11.45 9.44 -6.27
C ILE A 10 10.59 8.72 -7.34
N HIS A 11 9.87 9.46 -8.19
CA HIS A 11 9.05 8.93 -9.29
C HIS A 11 9.84 8.07 -10.30
N ASN A 12 11.18 8.11 -10.27
CA ASN A 12 12.05 7.35 -11.17
C ASN A 12 12.46 5.94 -10.68
N TRP A 13 12.02 5.47 -9.50
CA TRP A 13 12.42 4.14 -9.01
C TRP A 13 11.35 3.05 -9.18
N ILE A 14 10.07 3.39 -9.39
CA ILE A 14 9.05 2.37 -9.66
C ILE A 14 8.50 2.62 -11.08
N PRO A 15 8.93 1.84 -12.08
CA PRO A 15 8.50 2.08 -13.44
C PRO A 15 6.99 1.87 -13.53
N GLU A 16 6.29 2.89 -14.02
CA GLU A 16 4.84 2.93 -14.26
C GLU A 16 4.27 1.62 -14.83
N GLN A 17 5.06 0.98 -15.68
CA GLN A 17 4.76 -0.24 -16.43
C GLN A 17 4.55 -1.46 -15.52
N TRP A 18 5.31 -1.56 -14.43
CA TRP A 18 5.20 -2.66 -13.46
C TRP A 18 3.94 -2.52 -12.63
N ILE A 19 3.65 -1.30 -12.19
CA ILE A 19 2.48 -0.99 -11.39
C ILE A 19 1.20 -1.28 -12.18
N THR A 20 1.13 -0.85 -13.44
CA THR A 20 -0.02 -1.14 -14.31
C THR A 20 -0.15 -2.60 -14.70
N ALA A 21 0.95 -3.31 -14.90
CA ALA A 21 0.89 -4.73 -15.28
C ALA A 21 0.49 -5.62 -14.09
N LEU A 22 0.87 -5.25 -12.86
CA LEU A 22 0.55 -6.01 -11.65
C LEU A 22 -0.77 -5.61 -10.99
N LEU A 23 -1.22 -4.36 -11.11
CA LEU A 23 -2.42 -3.82 -10.43
C LEU A 23 -3.53 -3.38 -11.38
N GLY A 24 -3.30 -3.40 -12.70
CA GLY A 24 -4.26 -2.96 -13.71
C GLY A 24 -5.38 -3.97 -13.95
N GLN A 25 -6.61 -3.46 -14.03
CA GLN A 25 -7.88 -4.19 -14.07
C GLN A 25 -8.19 -4.98 -12.78
N GLU A 26 -9.47 -5.09 -12.46
CA GLU A 26 -10.04 -5.60 -11.20
C GLU A 26 -9.76 -7.09 -10.92
N HIS A 27 -8.49 -7.45 -10.89
CA HIS A 27 -8.07 -8.75 -10.47
C HIS A 27 -8.26 -8.86 -8.97
N TRP A 28 -8.80 -10.00 -8.54
CA TRP A 28 -8.94 -10.31 -7.12
C TRP A 28 -7.58 -10.23 -6.40
N TYR A 29 -6.46 -10.56 -7.05
CA TYR A 29 -5.15 -10.49 -6.41
C TYR A 29 -4.58 -9.07 -6.24
N SER A 30 -5.17 -8.02 -6.84
CA SER A 30 -4.61 -6.67 -6.82
C SER A 30 -4.44 -6.12 -5.40
N VAL A 31 -5.41 -6.33 -4.51
CA VAL A 31 -5.35 -5.92 -3.09
C VAL A 31 -4.16 -6.57 -2.37
N LEU A 32 -3.94 -7.86 -2.63
CA LEU A 32 -2.84 -8.62 -2.00
C LEU A 32 -1.48 -8.13 -2.49
N ILE A 33 -1.33 -7.93 -3.80
CA ILE A 33 -0.09 -7.43 -4.39
C ILE A 33 0.21 -6.02 -3.88
N ALA A 34 -0.79 -5.13 -3.89
CA ALA A 34 -0.68 -3.77 -3.34
C ALA A 34 -0.21 -3.76 -1.88
N THR A 35 -0.75 -4.67 -1.06
CA THR A 35 -0.37 -4.79 0.35
C THR A 35 1.07 -5.28 0.51
N ILE A 36 1.48 -6.30 -0.24
CA ILE A 36 2.85 -6.85 -0.17
C ILE A 36 3.88 -5.84 -0.69
N VAL A 37 3.57 -5.12 -1.77
CA VAL A 37 4.45 -4.09 -2.33
C VAL A 37 4.54 -2.88 -1.40
N GLY A 38 3.45 -2.52 -0.72
CA GLY A 38 3.44 -1.41 0.24
C GLY A 38 4.25 -1.72 1.50
N MET A 39 4.23 -2.95 2.00
CA MET A 39 4.90 -3.36 3.25
C MET A 39 6.40 -2.96 3.34
N PRO A 40 7.27 -3.21 2.34
CA PRO A 40 8.67 -2.80 2.44
C PRO A 40 8.91 -1.30 2.23
N MET A 41 7.94 -0.57 1.68
CA MET A 41 8.12 0.85 1.39
C MET A 41 8.12 1.69 2.66
N TYR A 42 9.06 2.62 2.73
CA TYR A 42 9.12 3.64 3.78
C TYR A 42 8.69 4.98 3.20
N ALA A 43 7.44 5.35 3.46
CA ALA A 43 6.91 6.65 3.09
C ALA A 43 5.75 7.03 4.02
N ASP A 44 5.57 8.33 4.22
CA ASP A 44 4.39 8.86 4.90
C ASP A 44 3.17 8.85 3.95
N ILE A 45 1.97 8.99 4.53
CA ILE A 45 0.70 9.10 3.78
C ILE A 45 0.80 10.17 2.69
N PHE A 46 1.37 11.33 2.99
CA PHE A 46 1.54 12.40 2.01
C PHE A 46 2.54 12.05 0.90
N GLY A 47 3.56 11.24 1.20
CA GLY A 47 4.52 10.76 0.22
C GLY A 47 3.93 9.70 -0.73
N THR A 48 2.91 8.97 -0.27
CA THR A 48 2.19 7.97 -1.08
C THR A 48 1.00 8.55 -1.85
N LEU A 49 0.56 9.77 -1.54
CA LEU A 49 -0.57 10.41 -2.21
C LEU A 49 -0.39 10.55 -3.74
N PRO A 50 0.76 11.01 -4.28
CA PRO A 50 0.95 11.07 -5.73
C PRO A 50 0.91 9.69 -6.41
N ILE A 51 1.39 8.65 -5.72
CA ILE A 51 1.34 7.27 -6.20
C ILE A 51 -0.11 6.79 -6.20
N ALA A 52 -0.87 7.10 -5.15
CA ALA A 52 -2.28 6.78 -5.05
C ALA A 52 -3.09 7.44 -6.18
N GLU A 53 -2.86 8.73 -6.43
CA GLU A 53 -3.50 9.45 -7.55
C GLU A 53 -3.14 8.84 -8.91
N ALA A 54 -1.87 8.47 -9.13
CA ALA A 54 -1.44 7.78 -10.35
C ALA A 54 -2.10 6.40 -10.50
N LEU A 55 -2.31 5.66 -9.41
CA LEU A 55 -3.02 4.37 -9.45
C LEU A 55 -4.50 4.54 -9.79
N VAL A 56 -5.18 5.50 -9.15
CA VAL A 56 -6.60 5.79 -9.39
C VAL A 56 -6.84 6.24 -10.83
N THR A 57 -6.02 7.14 -11.35
CA THR A 57 -6.12 7.62 -12.74
C THR A 57 -5.90 6.51 -13.78
N LYS A 58 -5.22 5.42 -13.40
CA LYS A 58 -5.02 4.23 -14.22
C LYS A 58 -6.09 3.15 -14.05
N GLY A 59 -7.17 3.44 -13.33
CA GLY A 59 -8.30 2.53 -13.16
C GLY A 59 -8.05 1.41 -12.14
N VAL A 60 -7.07 1.57 -11.25
CA VAL A 60 -6.91 0.66 -10.12
C VAL A 60 -8.03 0.93 -9.11
N GLY A 61 -8.67 -0.14 -8.62
CA GLY A 61 -9.77 -0.03 -7.67
C GLY A 61 -9.39 0.71 -6.39
N LEU A 62 -10.28 1.58 -5.89
CA LEU A 62 -10.03 2.42 -4.72
C LEU A 62 -9.61 1.61 -3.47
N GLY A 63 -10.22 0.44 -3.26
CA GLY A 63 -9.86 -0.44 -2.15
C GLY A 63 -8.42 -0.96 -2.25
N THR A 64 -7.94 -1.21 -3.47
CA THR A 64 -6.54 -1.63 -3.73
C THR A 64 -5.56 -0.51 -3.43
N VAL A 65 -5.89 0.72 -3.85
CA VAL A 65 -5.05 1.91 -3.59
C VAL A 65 -4.95 2.20 -2.10
N LEU A 66 -6.08 2.11 -1.39
CA LEU A 66 -6.10 2.29 0.06
C LEU A 66 -5.33 1.17 0.78
N ALA A 67 -5.44 -0.09 0.32
CA ALA A 67 -4.66 -1.20 0.85
C ALA A 67 -3.15 -0.97 0.73
N PHE A 68 -2.69 -0.45 -0.41
CA PHE A 68 -1.31 -0.03 -0.59
C PHE A 68 -0.92 1.04 0.46
N MET A 69 -1.66 2.13 0.56
CA MET A 69 -1.34 3.23 1.49
C MET A 69 -1.33 2.76 2.96
N MET A 70 -2.27 1.90 3.36
CA MET A 70 -2.30 1.32 4.70
C MET A 70 -1.09 0.41 4.96
N ALA A 71 -0.66 -0.39 3.98
CA ALA A 71 0.50 -1.25 4.11
C ALA A 71 1.80 -0.46 4.25
N VAL A 72 1.98 0.58 3.44
CA VAL A 72 3.15 1.47 3.51
C VAL A 72 3.26 2.12 4.89
N THR A 73 2.15 2.52 5.49
CA THR A 73 2.15 3.25 6.76
C THR A 73 2.23 2.34 7.97
N ALA A 74 1.49 1.22 7.97
CA ALA A 74 1.36 0.35 9.13
C ALA A 74 2.46 -0.73 9.22
N LEU A 75 3.05 -1.13 8.08
CA LEU A 75 3.93 -2.29 8.01
C LEU A 75 5.31 -1.98 7.39
N SER A 76 5.70 -0.70 7.33
CA SER A 76 6.99 -0.29 6.74
C SER A 76 8.18 -1.05 7.36
N LEU A 77 9.10 -1.52 6.53
CA LEU A 77 10.28 -2.28 6.96
C LEU A 77 11.10 -1.56 8.05
N PRO A 78 11.36 -0.24 7.98
CA PRO A 78 12.04 0.48 9.06
C PRO A 78 11.27 0.45 10.38
N SER A 79 9.94 0.60 10.35
CA SER A 79 9.12 0.55 11.57
C SER A 79 9.16 -0.84 12.23
N LEU A 80 9.12 -1.90 11.43
CA LEU A 80 9.21 -3.28 11.92
C LEU A 80 10.58 -3.59 12.52
N ILE A 81 11.67 -3.07 11.93
CA ILE A 81 13.03 -3.21 12.48
C ILE A 81 13.12 -2.53 13.85
N LEU A 82 12.61 -1.31 13.97
CA LEU A 82 12.59 -0.58 15.24
C LEU A 82 11.75 -1.31 16.28
N LEU A 83 10.56 -1.79 15.91
CA LEU A 83 9.69 -2.53 16.82
C LEU A 83 10.31 -3.87 17.26
N LYS A 84 11.06 -4.54 16.38
CA LYS A 84 11.79 -5.78 16.71
C LYS A 84 12.83 -5.60 17.81
N GLN A 85 13.41 -4.40 17.97
CA GLN A 85 14.39 -4.14 19.04
C GLN A 85 13.75 -4.14 20.43
N VAL A 86 12.47 -3.81 20.52
CA VAL A 86 11.74 -3.67 21.79
C VAL A 86 10.68 -4.75 22.02
N VAL A 87 10.25 -5.47 20.97
CA VAL A 87 9.21 -6.50 21.02
C VAL A 87 9.77 -7.88 20.63
N LYS A 88 9.33 -8.93 21.34
CA LYS A 88 9.67 -10.33 21.00
C LYS A 88 9.20 -10.66 19.58
N THR A 89 10.04 -11.37 18.81
CA THR A 89 9.75 -11.72 17.41
C THR A 89 8.40 -12.42 17.20
N ARG A 90 7.95 -13.25 18.17
CA ARG A 90 6.62 -13.90 18.12
C ARG A 90 5.45 -12.91 18.16
N LEU A 91 5.57 -11.85 18.95
CA LEU A 91 4.54 -10.80 19.03
C LEU A 91 4.58 -9.91 17.78
N LEU A 92 5.77 -9.65 17.24
CA LEU A 92 5.93 -8.91 16.00
C LEU A 92 5.29 -9.65 14.81
N SER A 93 5.51 -10.96 14.68
CA SER A 93 4.89 -11.75 13.60
C SER A 93 3.36 -11.78 13.72
N LEU A 94 2.83 -11.84 14.95
CA LEU A 94 1.39 -11.75 15.18
C LEU A 94 0.83 -10.37 14.79
N PHE A 95 1.52 -9.29 15.19
CA PHE A 95 1.15 -7.93 14.80
C PHE A 95 1.09 -7.78 13.28
N VAL A 96 2.16 -8.17 12.58
CA VAL A 96 2.23 -8.10 11.11
C VAL A 96 1.10 -8.93 10.49
N GLY A 97 0.88 -10.15 10.97
CA GLY A 97 -0.19 -11.02 10.47
C GLY A 97 -1.59 -10.42 10.64
N ILE A 98 -1.91 -9.89 11.82
CA ILE A 98 -3.21 -9.29 12.11
C ILE A 98 -3.44 -8.05 11.26
N VAL A 99 -2.45 -7.15 11.17
CA VAL A 99 -2.55 -5.92 10.38
C VAL A 99 -2.65 -6.26 8.89
N PHE A 100 -1.84 -7.20 8.40
CA PHE A 100 -1.89 -7.65 7.01
C PHE A 100 -3.28 -8.20 6.64
N VAL A 101 -3.83 -9.09 7.48
CA VAL A 101 -5.19 -9.62 7.28
C VAL A 101 -6.25 -8.51 7.35
N GLY A 102 -6.11 -7.57 8.29
CA GLY A 102 -6.99 -6.41 8.40
C GLY A 102 -6.99 -5.55 7.14
N ILE A 103 -5.80 -5.28 6.58
CA ILE A 103 -5.65 -4.52 5.33
C ILE A 103 -6.33 -5.25 4.17
N LEU A 104 -6.16 -6.57 4.06
CA LEU A 104 -6.82 -7.36 3.02
C LEU A 104 -8.35 -7.27 3.16
N ILE A 105 -8.89 -7.51 4.36
CA ILE A 105 -10.34 -7.47 4.60
C ILE A 105 -10.90 -6.10 4.21
N VAL A 106 -10.27 -5.01 4.65
CA VAL A 106 -10.71 -3.66 4.34
C VAL A 106 -10.57 -3.36 2.85
N GLY A 107 -9.43 -3.70 2.24
CA GLY A 107 -9.17 -3.45 0.82
C GLY A 107 -10.17 -4.17 -0.09
N TYR A 108 -10.44 -5.45 0.17
CA TYR A 108 -11.45 -6.22 -0.56
C TYR A 108 -12.86 -5.68 -0.33
N SER A 109 -13.22 -5.36 0.91
CA SER A 109 -14.54 -4.81 1.23
C SER A 109 -14.77 -3.48 0.54
N LEU A 110 -13.76 -2.60 0.51
CA LEU A 110 -13.86 -1.31 -0.18
C LEU A 110 -13.90 -1.45 -1.70
N ASN A 111 -13.24 -2.48 -2.25
CA ASN A 111 -13.31 -2.74 -3.68
C ASN A 111 -14.71 -3.22 -4.10
N THR A 112 -15.34 -4.09 -3.30
CA THR A 112 -16.71 -4.57 -3.56
C THR A 112 -17.76 -3.47 -3.32
N LEU A 113 -17.58 -2.64 -2.30
CA LEU A 113 -18.42 -1.45 -2.04
C LEU A 113 -18.27 -0.39 -3.14
N GLY A 114 -17.06 -0.21 -3.68
CA GLY A 114 -16.80 0.72 -4.79
C GLY A 114 -17.58 0.38 -6.06
N TYR A 115 -17.77 -0.91 -6.34
CA TYR A 115 -18.63 -1.39 -7.43
C TYR A 115 -20.10 -1.03 -7.26
N TRP A 116 -20.54 -0.81 -6.02
CA TRP A 116 -21.94 -0.54 -5.68
C TRP A 116 -22.31 0.95 -5.77
N PHE A 117 -21.30 1.84 -5.75
CA PHE A 117 -21.48 3.29 -5.74
C PHE A 117 -21.19 3.96 -7.10
N LEU A 118 -20.64 3.22 -8.07
CA LEU A 118 -20.44 3.62 -9.47
C LEU A 118 -21.54 3.04 -10.36
#